data_AF-A0A8B6H802-F1
#
_entry.id   AF-A0A8B6H802-F1
#
_cell.length_a   1.000
_cell.length_b   1.000
_cell.length_c   1.000
_cell.angle_alpha   90.00
_cell.angle_beta   90.00
_cell.angle_gamma   90.00
#
_symmetry.space_group_name_H-M   'P 1'
#
loop_
_entity.id
_entity.type
_entity.pdbx_description
1 polymer ?
#
loop_
_entity_poly.entity_id
_entity_poly.type
_entity_poly.pdbx_seq_one_letter_code
_entity_poly.pdbx_strand_id
1 'polypeptide(L)'
;MHGLSDTHWICRIINNYILLLAASQSGYLEKNLTAVMSGKPAYAKYDGYTSCPLITGREKCIMAEFNYDSLPLETFPIDQGKERRSMYHVKKDIIPMIYWNMMLKGYWNGPAAYRKLMHLGTDGPEKLKDSY
;
A
#
# COMPACT_ATOMS: atom_id res chain seq x y z
N MET A 1 -19.08 33.53 5.60
CA MET A 1 -19.51 32.13 5.47
C MET A 1 -18.29 31.26 5.17
N HIS A 2 -17.51 30.90 6.20
CA HIS A 2 -16.31 30.05 6.10
C HIS A 2 -16.45 28.95 7.15
N GLY A 3 -16.51 27.67 6.76
CA GLY A 3 -16.61 26.59 7.76
C GLY A 3 -17.06 25.20 7.31
N LEU A 4 -17.20 24.91 6.01
CA LEU A 4 -17.68 23.59 5.54
C LEU A 4 -16.77 22.86 4.54
N SER A 5 -15.58 23.39 4.22
CA SER A 5 -14.65 22.73 3.27
C SER A 5 -13.69 21.72 3.90
N ASP A 6 -13.49 21.78 5.22
CA ASP A 6 -12.34 21.11 5.84
C ASP A 6 -12.70 19.72 6.40
N THR A 7 -13.95 19.51 6.81
CA THR A 7 -14.46 18.20 7.24
C THR A 7 -14.56 17.21 6.08
N HIS A 8 -14.91 17.68 4.87
CA HIS A 8 -14.92 16.84 3.67
C HIS A 8 -13.49 16.38 3.27
N TRP A 9 -12.48 17.17 3.62
CA TRP A 9 -11.07 16.84 3.44
C TRP A 9 -10.60 15.77 4.43
N ILE A 10 -10.99 15.88 5.69
CA ILE A 10 -10.62 14.91 6.74
C ILE A 10 -11.25 13.53 6.45
N CYS A 11 -12.53 13.46 6.08
CA CYS A 11 -13.18 12.18 5.74
C CYS A 11 -12.57 11.48 4.50
N ARG A 12 -12.01 12.23 3.55
CA ARG A 12 -11.28 11.66 2.39
C ARG A 12 -9.86 11.18 2.74
N ILE A 13 -9.26 11.66 3.82
CA ILE A 13 -7.93 11.23 4.26
C ILE A 13 -8.02 9.87 4.97
N ILE A 14 -9.05 9.64 5.78
CA ILE A 14 -9.19 8.41 6.60
C ILE A 14 -9.43 7.16 5.71
N ASN A 15 -10.13 7.29 4.59
CA ASN A 15 -10.46 6.14 3.73
C ASN A 15 -9.26 5.50 3.00
N ASN A 16 -8.12 6.19 2.87
CA ASN A 16 -6.98 5.67 2.09
C ASN A 16 -6.01 4.80 2.92
N TYR A 17 -6.05 4.89 4.25
CA TYR A 17 -5.19 4.10 5.12
C TYR A 17 -5.51 2.60 5.07
N ILE A 18 -6.80 2.28 4.99
CA ILE A 18 -7.28 0.89 5.06
C ILE A 18 -7.15 0.20 3.70
N LEU A 19 -7.15 0.97 2.62
CA LEU A 19 -7.24 0.47 1.26
C LEU A 19 -6.04 -0.42 0.88
N LEU A 20 -4.82 0.08 1.09
CA LEU A 20 -3.60 -0.64 0.70
C LEU A 20 -3.37 -1.90 1.55
N LEU A 21 -3.73 -1.83 2.83
CA LEU A 21 -3.74 -2.96 3.75
C LEU A 21 -4.75 -4.02 3.31
N ALA A 22 -5.99 -3.62 2.99
CA ALA A 22 -7.03 -4.53 2.51
C ALA A 22 -6.63 -5.20 1.19
N ALA A 23 -6.08 -4.45 0.24
CA ALA A 23 -5.58 -4.99 -1.02
C ALA A 23 -4.50 -6.06 -0.81
N SER A 24 -3.56 -5.82 0.10
CA SER A 24 -2.51 -6.78 0.43
C SER A 24 -3.12 -8.05 1.03
N GLN A 25 -3.98 -7.92 2.05
CA GLN A 25 -4.63 -9.07 2.69
C GLN A 25 -5.46 -9.91 1.71
N SER A 26 -6.19 -9.27 0.79
CA SER A 26 -6.94 -9.97 -0.26
C SER A 26 -6.05 -10.87 -1.10
N GLY A 27 -4.83 -10.44 -1.44
CA GLY A 27 -3.89 -11.26 -2.20
C GLY A 27 -3.35 -12.48 -1.45
N TYR A 28 -3.08 -12.36 -0.15
CA TYR A 28 -2.67 -13.50 0.68
C TYR A 28 -3.82 -14.48 0.89
N LEU A 29 -5.03 -13.95 1.10
CA LEU A 29 -6.25 -14.75 1.25
C LEU A 29 -6.55 -15.55 -0.02
N GLU A 30 -6.47 -14.92 -1.19
CA GLU A 30 -6.65 -15.58 -2.49
C GLU A 30 -5.70 -16.79 -2.64
N LYS A 31 -4.39 -16.59 -2.43
CA LYS A 31 -3.38 -17.67 -2.55
C LYS A 31 -3.66 -18.84 -1.62
N ASN A 32 -3.99 -18.56 -0.37
CA ASN A 32 -4.28 -19.59 0.63
C ASN A 32 -5.59 -20.31 0.32
N LEU A 33 -6.63 -19.58 -0.10
CA LEU A 33 -7.90 -20.16 -0.47
C LEU A 33 -7.74 -21.10 -1.67
N THR A 34 -7.04 -20.67 -2.73
CA THR A 34 -6.76 -21.51 -3.90
C THR A 34 -5.94 -22.75 -3.52
N ALA A 35 -4.97 -22.62 -2.59
CA ALA A 35 -4.18 -23.76 -2.12
C ALA A 35 -5.05 -24.79 -1.39
N VAL A 36 -5.88 -24.33 -0.46
CA VAL A 36 -6.78 -25.19 0.33
C VAL A 36 -7.82 -25.85 -0.56
N MET A 37 -8.41 -25.12 -1.51
CA MET A 37 -9.34 -25.68 -2.51
C MET A 37 -8.67 -26.74 -3.40
N SER A 38 -7.35 -26.66 -3.60
CA SER A 38 -6.56 -27.65 -4.34
C SER A 38 -6.07 -28.81 -3.45
N GLY A 39 -6.52 -28.91 -2.20
CA GLY A 39 -6.07 -29.93 -1.25
C GLY A 39 -4.64 -29.74 -0.72
N LYS A 40 -4.05 -28.55 -0.90
CA LYS A 40 -2.72 -28.20 -0.41
C LYS A 40 -2.82 -27.39 0.90
N PRO A 41 -1.83 -27.45 1.80
CA PRO A 41 -1.80 -26.58 2.97
C PRO A 41 -1.64 -25.11 2.56
N ALA A 42 -2.24 -24.21 3.34
CA ALA A 42 -2.00 -22.78 3.24
C ALA A 42 -0.53 -22.47 3.54
N TYR A 43 0.10 -21.65 2.70
CA TYR A 43 1.54 -21.38 2.77
C TYR A 43 1.88 -19.89 2.75
N ALA A 44 0.97 -19.02 2.28
CA ALA A 44 1.24 -17.59 2.18
C ALA A 44 0.98 -16.94 3.55
N LYS A 45 1.97 -16.24 4.12
CA LYS A 45 1.83 -15.56 5.41
C LYS A 45 1.84 -14.05 5.17
N TYR A 46 0.78 -13.38 5.62
CA TYR A 46 0.73 -11.93 5.54
C TYR A 46 1.81 -11.31 6.44
N ASP A 47 2.62 -10.43 5.84
CA ASP A 47 3.75 -9.72 6.44
C ASP A 47 3.33 -8.56 7.36
N GLY A 48 2.04 -8.21 7.39
CA GLY A 48 1.55 -7.05 8.11
C GLY A 48 1.69 -5.74 7.37
N TYR A 49 1.92 -5.78 6.05
CA TYR A 49 2.09 -4.58 5.25
C TYR A 49 0.94 -3.59 5.45
N THR A 50 1.29 -2.39 5.86
CA THR A 50 0.37 -1.27 6.02
C THR A 50 0.98 0.02 5.48
N SER A 51 0.11 0.93 5.05
CA SER A 51 0.50 2.20 4.48
C SER A 51 -0.31 3.35 5.06
N CYS A 52 0.42 4.40 5.40
CA CYS A 52 -0.04 5.55 6.16
C CYS A 52 0.37 6.82 5.40
N PRO A 53 -0.49 7.34 4.52
CA PRO A 53 -0.26 8.63 3.89
C PRO A 53 -0.54 9.76 4.89
N LEU A 54 0.52 10.31 5.48
CA LEU A 54 0.49 11.46 6.38
C LEU A 54 0.49 12.75 5.57
N ILE A 55 -0.65 13.44 5.53
CA ILE A 55 -0.77 14.76 4.89
C ILE A 55 -0.14 15.79 5.81
N THR A 56 1.04 16.30 5.44
CA THR A 56 1.77 17.30 6.23
C THR A 56 1.56 18.72 5.74
N GLY A 57 0.93 18.90 4.58
CA GLY A 57 0.55 20.20 4.04
C GLY A 57 -0.47 20.09 2.91
N ARG A 58 -0.91 21.24 2.38
CA ARG A 58 -1.99 21.31 1.36
C ARG A 58 -1.75 20.44 0.13
N GLU A 59 -0.49 20.27 -0.26
CA GLU A 59 -0.06 19.52 -1.44
C GLU A 59 1.16 18.62 -1.15
N LYS A 60 1.38 18.26 0.12
CA LYS A 60 2.51 17.43 0.55
C LYS A 60 2.04 16.26 1.38
N CYS A 61 2.68 15.12 1.17
CA CYS A 61 2.41 13.88 1.90
C CYS A 61 3.74 13.20 2.22
N ILE A 62 3.85 12.66 3.43
CA ILE A 62 4.80 11.61 3.79
C ILE A 62 4.04 10.29 3.62
N MET A 63 4.62 9.32 2.93
CA MET A 63 3.97 8.03 2.69
C MET A 63 4.69 6.97 3.50
N ALA A 64 4.26 6.77 4.74
CA ALA A 64 4.89 5.81 5.63
C ALA A 64 4.38 4.40 5.29
N GLU A 65 5.28 3.49 4.93
CA GLU A 65 4.99 2.09 4.67
C GLU A 65 5.76 1.23 5.67
N PHE A 66 5.07 0.32 6.37
CA PHE A 66 5.67 -0.51 7.41
C PHE A 66 5.03 -1.90 7.49
N ASN A 67 5.74 -2.84 8.11
CA ASN A 67 5.28 -4.20 8.41
C ASN A 67 4.95 -4.36 9.91
N TYR A 68 4.58 -5.57 10.35
CA TYR A 68 4.32 -5.85 11.78
C TYR A 68 5.55 -5.58 12.68
N ASP A 69 6.75 -5.75 12.17
CA ASP A 69 8.01 -5.49 12.89
C ASP A 69 8.35 -3.98 12.95
N SER A 70 7.45 -3.12 12.47
CA SER A 70 7.64 -1.66 12.39
C SER A 70 8.87 -1.26 11.55
N LEU A 71 9.34 -2.14 10.66
CA LEU A 71 10.42 -1.86 9.74
C LEU A 71 9.87 -1.12 8.50
N PRO A 72 10.58 -0.10 7.99
CA PRO A 72 10.17 0.63 6.79
C PRO A 72 10.14 -0.30 5.57
N LEU A 73 9.03 -0.31 4.85
CA LEU A 73 8.81 -1.18 3.68
C LEU A 73 8.42 -0.36 2.44
N GLU A 74 9.31 0.56 2.07
CA GLU A 74 9.08 1.57 1.03
C GLU A 74 8.88 0.93 -0.36
N THR A 75 7.77 1.27 -1.01
CA THR A 75 7.40 0.76 -2.33
C THR A 75 8.20 1.42 -3.46
N PHE A 76 8.61 2.68 -3.29
CA PHE A 76 9.38 3.42 -4.28
C PHE A 76 10.86 3.51 -3.85
N PRO A 77 11.83 3.54 -4.78
CA PRO A 77 13.26 3.67 -4.48
C PRO A 77 13.64 5.13 -4.15
N ILE A 78 12.83 5.79 -3.32
CA ILE A 78 13.03 7.16 -2.85
C ILE A 78 12.65 7.19 -1.36
N ASP A 79 13.39 7.96 -0.57
CA ASP A 79 13.08 8.20 0.85
C ASP A 79 11.66 8.78 0.98
N GLN A 80 10.73 7.95 1.47
CA GLN A 80 9.32 8.26 1.66
C GLN A 80 9.04 8.89 3.03
N GLY A 81 10.03 8.89 3.94
CA GLY A 81 10.01 9.61 5.21
C GLY A 81 10.08 11.13 5.05
N LYS A 82 10.45 11.62 3.86
CA LYS A 82 10.43 13.05 3.52
C LYS A 82 9.10 13.49 2.93
N GLU A 83 8.70 14.72 3.25
CA GLU A 83 7.53 15.35 2.63
C GLU A 83 7.70 15.48 1.13
N ARG A 84 6.75 14.94 0.36
CA ARG A 84 6.81 15.01 -1.10
C ARG A 84 5.46 15.39 -1.70
N ARG A 85 5.51 16.23 -2.73
CA ARG A 85 4.33 16.55 -3.56
C ARG A 85 3.95 15.38 -4.47
N SER A 86 4.94 14.61 -4.95
CA SER A 86 4.70 13.41 -5.77
C SER A 86 3.85 12.38 -5.01
N MET A 87 4.17 12.11 -3.74
CA MET A 87 3.42 11.17 -2.91
C MET A 87 1.99 11.66 -2.62
N TYR A 88 1.82 12.98 -2.53
CA TYR A 88 0.48 13.57 -2.43
C TYR A 88 -0.36 13.30 -3.68
N HIS A 89 0.21 13.42 -4.88
CA HIS A 89 -0.48 13.08 -6.13
C HIS A 89 -0.77 11.59 -6.26
N VAL A 90 0.15 10.72 -5.84
CA VAL A 90 -0.09 9.27 -5.77
C VAL A 90 -1.33 9.01 -4.92
N LYS A 91 -1.39 9.57 -3.71
CA LYS A 91 -2.52 9.39 -2.81
C LYS A 91 -3.82 10.01 -3.34
N LYS A 92 -3.76 11.20 -3.94
CA LYS A 92 -4.96 11.95 -4.35
C LYS A 92 -5.56 11.44 -5.64
N ASP A 93 -4.73 11.14 -6.63
CA ASP A 93 -5.15 10.92 -8.01
C ASP A 93 -4.99 9.45 -8.42
N ILE A 94 -3.88 8.80 -8.03
CA ILE A 94 -3.56 7.44 -8.46
C ILE A 94 -4.30 6.38 -7.63
N ILE A 95 -4.22 6.45 -6.30
CA ILE A 95 -4.83 5.45 -5.40
C ILE A 95 -6.33 5.26 -5.68
N PRO A 96 -7.16 6.33 -5.81
CA PRO A 96 -8.57 6.17 -6.14
C PRO A 96 -8.80 5.53 -7.50
N MET A 97 -7.97 5.85 -8.50
CA MET A 97 -8.06 5.24 -9.83
C MET A 97 -7.79 3.75 -9.77
N ILE A 98 -6.74 3.32 -9.05
CA ILE A 98 -6.40 1.90 -8.91
C ILE A 98 -7.47 1.16 -8.08
N TYR A 99 -8.03 1.79 -7.04
CA TYR A 99 -9.12 1.22 -6.27
C TYR A 99 -10.30 0.81 -7.14
N TRP A 100 -10.86 1.78 -7.89
CA TRP A 100 -12.05 1.56 -8.69
C TRP A 100 -11.79 0.66 -9.91
N ASN A 101 -10.62 0.79 -10.56
CA ASN A 101 -10.36 0.12 -11.82
C ASN A 101 -9.64 -1.22 -11.69
N MET A 102 -8.91 -1.47 -10.61
CA MET A 102 -8.08 -2.67 -10.44
C MET A 102 -8.42 -3.44 -9.18
N MET A 103 -8.43 -2.81 -8.00
CA MET A 103 -8.66 -3.52 -6.73
C MET A 103 -10.05 -4.18 -6.68
N LEU A 104 -11.10 -3.41 -7.00
CA LEU A 104 -12.47 -3.95 -6.99
C LEU A 104 -12.70 -5.02 -8.07
N LYS A 105 -11.85 -5.08 -9.10
CA LYS A 105 -11.88 -6.09 -10.15
C LYS A 105 -10.98 -7.30 -9.85
N GLY A 106 -10.26 -7.29 -8.72
CA GLY A 106 -9.31 -8.35 -8.35
C GLY A 106 -7.97 -8.32 -9.09
N TYR A 107 -7.67 -7.27 -9.86
CA TYR A 107 -6.40 -7.15 -10.58
C TYR A 107 -5.27 -6.53 -9.74
N TRP A 108 -5.54 -6.11 -8.50
CA TRP A 108 -4.53 -5.52 -7.62
C TRP A 108 -4.56 -6.11 -6.21
N ASN A 109 -3.46 -6.78 -5.87
CA ASN A 109 -3.24 -7.49 -4.59
C ASN A 109 -2.21 -6.76 -3.69
N GLY A 110 -2.20 -5.42 -3.75
CA GLY A 110 -1.27 -4.58 -3.00
C GLY A 110 0.03 -4.25 -3.74
N PRO A 111 0.90 -3.40 -3.14
CA PRO A 111 2.06 -2.85 -3.81
C PRO A 111 3.31 -3.73 -3.78
N ALA A 112 3.27 -4.90 -3.12
CA ALA A 112 4.42 -5.80 -3.03
C ALA A 112 5.00 -6.20 -4.41
N ALA A 113 4.12 -6.45 -5.40
CA ALA A 113 4.56 -6.75 -6.77
C ALA A 113 5.26 -5.56 -7.42
N TYR A 114 4.75 -4.35 -7.21
CA TYR A 114 5.34 -3.12 -7.73
C TYR A 114 6.65 -2.77 -7.04
N ARG A 115 6.74 -2.98 -5.71
CA ARG A 115 7.98 -2.86 -4.93
C ARG A 115 9.06 -3.76 -5.51
N LYS A 116 8.77 -5.04 -5.73
CA LYS A 116 9.72 -5.98 -6.35
C LYS A 116 10.19 -5.53 -7.73
N LEU A 117 9.29 -4.95 -8.54
CA LEU A 117 9.62 -4.43 -9.86
C LEU A 117 10.52 -3.19 -9.79
N MET A 118 10.21 -2.24 -8.91
CA MET A 118 10.93 -0.97 -8.83
C MET A 118 12.29 -1.08 -8.14
N HIS A 119 12.47 -2.10 -7.29
CA HIS A 119 13.75 -2.42 -6.67
C HIS A 119 14.51 -3.55 -7.38
N LEU A 120 14.01 -3.97 -8.56
CA LEU A 120 14.67 -4.97 -9.40
C LEU A 120 15.98 -4.38 -9.96
N GLY A 121 17.08 -4.62 -9.24
CA GLY A 121 18.42 -4.12 -9.59
C GLY A 121 19.10 -3.29 -8.49
N THR A 122 18.37 -2.89 -7.44
CA THR A 122 18.91 -2.11 -6.30
C THR A 122 18.96 -2.89 -4.99
N ASP A 123 18.17 -3.94 -4.83
CA ASP A 123 18.11 -4.73 -3.60
C ASP A 123 19.01 -5.99 -3.66
N GLY A 124 19.88 -6.14 -2.66
CA GLY A 124 20.62 -7.38 -2.39
C GLY A 124 19.69 -8.52 -1.92
N PRO A 125 20.15 -9.79 -1.94
CA PRO A 125 19.34 -11.00 -1.73
C PRO A 125 18.68 -11.15 -0.34
N GLU A 126 18.88 -10.19 0.56
CA GLU A 126 18.35 -10.19 1.93
C GLU A 126 16.94 -9.59 2.01
N LYS A 127 16.66 -8.47 1.31
CA LYS A 127 15.34 -7.81 1.33
C LYS A 127 14.22 -8.55 0.59
N LEU A 128 14.59 -9.54 -0.23
CA LEU A 128 13.63 -10.36 -0.99
C LEU A 128 13.04 -11.51 -0.18
N LYS A 129 13.64 -11.86 0.98
CA LYS A 129 13.17 -12.98 1.82
C LYS A 129 11.95 -12.61 2.67
N ASP A 130 11.78 -11.33 3.01
CA ASP A 130 10.69 -10.85 3.87
C ASP A 130 9.38 -10.60 3.08
N SER A 131 9.35 -10.95 1.79
CA SER A 131 8.24 -10.70 0.86
C SER A 131 7.40 -11.93 0.51
N TYR A 132 7.56 -13.06 1.23
CA TYR A 132 6.88 -14.34 0.97
C TYR A 132 6.00 -14.81 2.13
#